data_AF-A0A0N1M3Q6-F1
#
_entry.id   AF-A0A0N1M3Q6-F1
#
_cell.length_a   1.000
_cell.length_b   1.000
_cell.length_c   1.000
_cell.angle_alpha   90.00
_cell.angle_beta   90.00
_cell.angle_gamma   90.00
#
_symmetry.space_group_name_H-M   'P 1'
#
loop_
_entity.id
_entity.type
_entity.pdbx_description
1 polymer ?
#
loop_
_entity_poly.entity_id
_entity_poly.type
_entity_poly.pdbx_seq_one_letter_code
_entity_poly.pdbx_strand_id
1 'polypeptide(L)'
;MALLDWVTGLEDAPPTSNRKARMRVLVRNSLALPVGLTVVAVPLVWWLISPAAAFALVALVALEVAMSADSSVPMAGLAARLHLPARRFFLSVGLVAGVLAMRLLLPPAAVAVSAAESPVDAATEALVQPALFAEHLGAARPGLAAFGAAFIWLVFAEYLFNIDRAPRPHPWLGRLEAAAARVTRPRVLALGTAVAGAALMTALVPANDRVTVGVAGIVGVSTYLFMRAVGRLALRGDAAWRLHVYAGTVVFQRGLTVFMLFEILDGVYTLSTTNTGLAYLEQAAVAAVGVGIGAVYLARLTSRIDSTKGLARLRHLKAGAAYVLGVLAVLLWASLVVPIPGAVVGWYGTAIIGAALLTSLRWRRPRRLLAR
;
A
#
# COMPACT_ATOMS: atom_id res chain seq x y z
N MET A 1 13.77 2.05 -29.74
CA MET A 1 13.54 0.82 -30.53
C MET A 1 13.74 -0.47 -29.73
N ALA A 2 14.80 -0.62 -28.93
CA ALA A 2 15.02 -1.83 -28.10
C ALA A 2 13.91 -2.20 -27.08
N LEU A 3 13.07 -1.24 -26.67
CA LEU A 3 11.90 -1.46 -25.82
C LEU A 3 10.66 -1.97 -26.59
N LEU A 4 10.60 -1.74 -27.90
CA LEU A 4 9.52 -2.19 -28.78
C LEU A 4 9.79 -3.61 -29.29
N ASP A 5 11.04 -3.99 -29.53
CA ASP A 5 11.42 -5.38 -29.88
C ASP A 5 11.17 -6.37 -28.72
N TRP A 6 11.13 -5.87 -27.47
CA TRP A 6 10.70 -6.65 -26.30
C TRP A 6 9.18 -6.96 -26.30
N VAL A 7 8.38 -6.15 -27.00
CA VAL A 7 6.91 -6.22 -27.06
C VAL A 7 6.43 -7.17 -28.17
N THR A 8 7.16 -7.29 -29.28
CA THR A 8 6.74 -8.06 -30.48
C THR A 8 7.34 -9.47 -30.57
N GLY A 9 8.46 -9.76 -29.90
CA GLY A 9 9.14 -11.07 -29.99
C GLY A 9 8.45 -12.26 -29.29
N LEU A 10 7.18 -12.15 -28.91
CA LEU A 10 6.44 -13.18 -28.16
C LEU A 10 5.46 -14.01 -28.98
N GLU A 11 5.22 -13.71 -30.26
CA GLU A 11 4.15 -14.35 -31.03
C GLU A 11 4.59 -15.47 -32.01
N ASP A 12 5.84 -15.54 -32.48
CA ASP A 12 6.18 -16.46 -33.60
C ASP A 12 7.30 -17.50 -33.35
N ALA A 13 7.40 -18.11 -32.17
CA ALA A 13 8.38 -19.20 -31.93
C ALA A 13 7.71 -20.56 -31.68
N PRO A 14 8.11 -21.63 -32.40
CA PRO A 14 7.49 -22.96 -32.30
C PRO A 14 7.66 -23.58 -30.90
N PRO A 15 6.76 -24.50 -30.49
CA PRO A 15 6.67 -24.96 -29.11
C PRO A 15 7.71 -26.05 -28.82
N THR A 16 8.97 -25.65 -28.61
CA THR A 16 9.98 -26.58 -28.09
C THR A 16 10.16 -26.42 -26.58
N SER A 17 10.60 -27.52 -25.97
CA SER A 17 10.61 -27.92 -24.55
C SER A 17 11.21 -26.94 -23.51
N ASN A 18 11.59 -25.73 -23.91
CA ASN A 18 12.35 -24.79 -23.10
C ASN A 18 11.50 -23.67 -22.45
N ARG A 19 10.17 -23.68 -22.62
CA ARG A 19 9.27 -22.69 -22.00
C ARG A 19 9.38 -22.69 -20.47
N LYS A 20 9.57 -23.86 -19.84
CA LYS A 20 9.77 -23.99 -18.38
C LYS A 20 11.14 -23.51 -17.88
N ALA A 21 12.19 -23.58 -18.70
CA ALA A 21 13.51 -23.07 -18.32
C ALA A 21 13.62 -21.56 -18.59
N ARG A 22 13.07 -21.06 -19.71
CA ARG A 22 12.91 -19.62 -19.96
C ARG A 22 12.02 -18.93 -18.92
N MET A 23 10.89 -19.52 -18.51
CA MET A 23 10.11 -19.01 -17.37
C MET A 23 10.89 -19.09 -16.06
N ARG A 24 11.73 -20.11 -15.82
CA ARG A 24 12.59 -20.16 -14.63
C ARG A 24 13.66 -19.08 -14.63
N VAL A 25 14.25 -18.74 -15.78
CA VAL A 25 15.22 -17.63 -15.92
C VAL A 25 14.54 -16.27 -15.75
N LEU A 26 13.35 -16.07 -16.35
CA LEU A 26 12.55 -14.84 -16.15
C LEU A 26 12.09 -14.67 -14.69
N VAL A 27 11.71 -15.77 -14.04
CA VAL A 27 11.29 -15.80 -12.63
C VAL A 27 12.48 -15.58 -11.70
N ARG A 28 13.66 -16.14 -12.00
CA ARG A 28 14.89 -15.96 -11.20
C ARG A 28 15.47 -14.54 -11.30
N ASN A 29 15.29 -13.84 -12.43
CA ASN A 29 15.80 -12.46 -12.63
C ASN A 29 14.85 -11.33 -12.19
N SER A 30 13.65 -11.61 -11.67
CA SER A 30 12.69 -10.54 -11.36
C SER A 30 13.07 -9.66 -10.15
N LEU A 31 13.88 -10.16 -9.21
CA LEU A 31 14.44 -9.35 -8.11
C LEU A 31 15.86 -8.83 -8.42
N ALA A 32 16.48 -9.29 -9.51
CA ALA A 32 17.83 -8.87 -9.87
C ALA A 32 17.90 -7.37 -10.18
N LEU A 33 16.84 -6.81 -10.78
CA LEU A 33 16.76 -5.38 -11.06
C LEU A 33 16.79 -4.52 -9.79
N PRO A 34 15.84 -4.65 -8.82
CA PRO A 34 15.87 -3.81 -7.63
C PRO A 34 17.08 -4.07 -6.72
N VAL A 35 17.58 -5.31 -6.65
CA VAL A 35 18.86 -5.62 -5.97
C VAL A 35 20.03 -4.93 -6.65
N GLY A 36 20.12 -4.99 -7.98
CA GLY A 36 21.16 -4.31 -8.76
C GLY A 36 21.11 -2.79 -8.59
N LEU A 37 19.92 -2.19 -8.59
CA LEU A 37 19.74 -0.76 -8.29
C LEU A 37 20.26 -0.44 -6.88
N THR A 38 20.00 -1.28 -5.89
CA THR A 38 20.50 -1.09 -4.52
C THR A 38 22.03 -1.18 -4.46
N VAL A 39 22.61 -2.21 -5.09
CA VAL A 39 24.06 -2.45 -5.13
C VAL A 39 24.81 -1.32 -5.84
N VAL A 40 24.18 -0.64 -6.80
CA VAL A 40 24.76 0.52 -7.50
C VAL A 40 24.53 1.82 -6.73
N ALA A 41 23.32 2.04 -6.21
CA ALA A 41 22.95 3.28 -5.54
C ALA A 41 23.70 3.49 -4.21
N VAL A 42 23.92 2.43 -3.43
CA VAL A 42 24.59 2.54 -2.12
C VAL A 42 26.03 3.06 -2.24
N PRO A 43 26.91 2.50 -3.09
CA PRO A 43 28.23 3.08 -3.34
C PRO A 43 28.16 4.50 -3.91
N LEU A 44 27.24 4.78 -4.84
CA LEU A 44 27.10 6.13 -5.40
C LEU A 44 26.76 7.16 -4.31
N VAL A 45 25.81 6.87 -3.44
CA VAL A 45 25.45 7.76 -2.32
C VAL A 45 26.59 7.88 -1.31
N TRP A 46 27.34 6.80 -1.06
CA TRP A 46 28.51 6.84 -0.19
C TRP A 46 29.56 7.85 -0.69
N TRP A 47 29.83 7.84 -2.00
CA TRP A 47 30.84 8.70 -2.62
C TRP A 47 30.36 10.12 -2.91
N LEU A 48 29.10 10.31 -3.30
CA LEU A 48 28.56 11.61 -3.72
C LEU A 48 27.97 12.45 -2.59
N ILE A 49 27.44 11.81 -1.54
CA ILE A 49 26.78 12.49 -0.43
C ILE A 49 27.60 12.26 0.85
N SER A 50 27.49 11.07 1.44
CA SER A 50 28.26 10.71 2.63
C SER A 50 28.11 9.22 2.98
N PRO A 51 29.03 8.66 3.78
CA PRO A 51 28.85 7.34 4.38
C PRO A 51 27.55 7.21 5.19
N ALA A 52 27.20 8.25 5.96
CA ALA A 52 25.97 8.27 6.75
C ALA A 52 24.72 8.21 5.85
N ALA A 53 24.71 8.93 4.73
CA ALA A 53 23.64 8.88 3.74
C ALA A 53 23.49 7.50 3.10
N ALA A 54 24.60 6.79 2.85
CA ALA A 54 24.56 5.43 2.32
C ALA A 54 23.96 4.44 3.33
N PHE A 55 24.31 4.54 4.62
CA PHE A 55 23.66 3.75 5.67
C PHE A 55 22.17 4.07 5.80
N ALA A 56 21.80 5.36 5.75
CA ALA A 56 20.40 5.77 5.73
C ALA A 56 19.65 5.19 4.51
N LEU A 57 20.28 5.16 3.33
CA LEU A 57 19.70 4.54 2.14
C LEU A 57 19.49 3.04 2.33
N VAL A 58 20.46 2.31 2.89
CA VAL A 58 20.31 0.87 3.16
C VAL A 58 19.15 0.61 4.11
N ALA A 59 19.06 1.37 5.20
CA ALA A 59 17.98 1.27 6.16
C ALA A 59 16.62 1.58 5.51
N LEU A 60 16.56 2.63 4.67
CA LEU A 60 15.35 3.01 3.96
C LEU A 60 14.93 1.95 2.94
N VAL A 61 15.86 1.42 2.13
CA VAL A 61 15.57 0.33 1.20
C VAL A 61 15.10 -0.93 1.94
N ALA A 62 15.68 -1.26 3.09
CA ALA A 62 15.23 -2.39 3.89
C ALA A 62 13.78 -2.19 4.39
N LEU A 63 13.46 -0.99 4.87
CA LEU A 63 12.10 -0.61 5.26
C LEU A 63 11.13 -0.69 4.07
N GLU A 64 11.52 -0.14 2.92
CA GLU A 64 10.71 -0.17 1.69
C GLU A 64 10.44 -1.59 1.21
N VAL A 65 11.41 -2.51 1.33
CA VAL A 65 11.22 -3.92 0.99
C VAL A 65 10.22 -4.58 1.94
N ALA A 66 10.30 -4.30 3.24
CA ALA A 66 9.36 -4.81 4.23
C ALA A 66 7.93 -4.32 3.92
N MET A 67 7.74 -3.01 3.74
CA MET A 67 6.45 -2.40 3.44
C MET A 67 5.90 -2.85 2.07
N SER A 68 6.78 -3.04 1.08
CA SER A 68 6.42 -3.54 -0.24
C SER A 68 5.82 -4.96 -0.18
N ALA A 69 6.30 -5.81 0.72
CA ALA A 69 5.76 -7.16 0.88
C ALA A 69 4.29 -7.10 1.29
N ASP A 70 3.94 -6.18 2.19
CA ASP A 70 2.59 -6.06 2.74
C ASP A 70 1.61 -5.48 1.73
N SER A 71 2.05 -4.47 0.99
CA SER A 71 1.28 -3.79 -0.05
C SER A 71 1.11 -4.64 -1.32
N SER A 72 2.03 -5.56 -1.60
CA SER A 72 2.02 -6.37 -2.84
C SER A 72 0.82 -7.31 -2.95
N VAL A 73 0.31 -7.82 -1.83
CA VAL A 73 -0.80 -8.79 -1.81
C VAL A 73 -2.13 -8.16 -2.24
N PRO A 74 -2.60 -7.06 -1.62
CA PRO A 74 -3.76 -6.32 -2.10
C PRO A 74 -3.64 -5.95 -3.58
N MET A 75 -2.49 -5.43 -3.99
CA MET A 75 -2.25 -4.98 -5.37
C MET A 75 -2.27 -6.13 -6.38
N ALA A 76 -1.77 -7.31 -6.02
CA ALA A 76 -1.86 -8.48 -6.88
C ALA A 76 -3.32 -8.95 -7.02
N GLY A 77 -4.11 -8.85 -5.93
CA GLY A 77 -5.54 -9.13 -5.96
C GLY A 77 -6.32 -8.18 -6.88
N LEU A 78 -5.81 -6.95 -7.03
CA LEU A 78 -6.31 -5.95 -7.96
C LEU A 78 -5.94 -6.28 -9.41
N ALA A 79 -4.64 -6.50 -9.65
CA ALA A 79 -4.09 -6.82 -10.95
C ALA A 79 -4.77 -8.03 -11.58
N ALA A 80 -5.07 -9.06 -10.78
CA ALA A 80 -5.76 -10.27 -11.24
C ALA A 80 -7.15 -10.03 -11.87
N ARG A 81 -7.78 -8.88 -11.61
CA ARG A 81 -9.08 -8.48 -12.18
C ARG A 81 -8.95 -7.70 -13.48
N LEU A 82 -7.73 -7.24 -13.82
CA LEU A 82 -7.43 -6.54 -15.05
C LEU A 82 -7.27 -7.53 -16.22
N HIS A 83 -7.72 -7.12 -17.40
CA HIS A 83 -7.47 -7.85 -18.63
C HIS A 83 -5.96 -7.84 -18.97
N LEU A 84 -5.50 -8.81 -19.76
CA LEU A 84 -4.07 -9.13 -19.90
C LEU A 84 -3.15 -7.94 -20.26
N PRO A 85 -3.43 -7.10 -21.27
CA PRO A 85 -2.56 -5.98 -21.60
C PRO A 85 -2.52 -4.91 -20.50
N ALA A 86 -3.67 -4.50 -19.95
CA ALA A 86 -3.70 -3.56 -18.82
C ALA A 86 -3.02 -4.12 -17.57
N ARG A 87 -3.16 -5.44 -17.31
CA ARG A 87 -2.48 -6.09 -16.19
C ARG A 87 -0.96 -6.04 -16.33
N ARG A 88 -0.44 -6.30 -17.53
CA ARG A 88 1.00 -6.23 -17.83
C ARG A 88 1.51 -4.80 -17.64
N PHE A 89 0.82 -3.81 -18.20
CA PHE A 89 1.18 -2.39 -18.05
C PHE A 89 1.14 -1.94 -16.58
N PHE A 90 0.08 -2.29 -15.86
CA PHE A 90 -0.08 -1.96 -14.44
C PHE A 90 1.06 -2.54 -13.61
N LEU A 91 1.43 -3.81 -13.80
CA LEU A 91 2.48 -4.46 -13.02
C LEU A 91 3.90 -4.07 -13.41
N SER A 92 4.12 -3.52 -14.62
CA SER A 92 5.45 -3.11 -15.07
C SER A 92 5.73 -1.65 -14.76
N VAL A 93 4.94 -0.74 -15.33
CA VAL A 93 5.19 0.71 -15.29
C VAL A 93 4.14 1.39 -14.42
N GLY A 94 2.88 1.00 -14.52
CA GLY A 94 1.77 1.68 -13.82
C GLY A 94 1.94 1.70 -12.31
N LEU A 95 2.39 0.60 -11.71
CA LEU A 95 2.59 0.51 -10.27
C LEU A 95 3.82 1.31 -9.82
N VAL A 96 4.94 1.23 -10.54
CA VAL A 96 6.15 2.02 -10.23
C VAL A 96 5.87 3.52 -10.35
N ALA A 97 5.26 3.94 -11.47
CA ALA A 97 4.88 5.32 -11.71
C ALA A 97 3.86 5.80 -10.67
N GLY A 98 2.91 4.94 -10.28
CA GLY A 98 1.97 5.22 -9.20
C GLY A 98 2.70 5.51 -7.88
N VAL A 99 3.70 4.70 -7.50
CA VAL A 99 4.41 4.86 -6.20
C VAL A 99 5.15 6.17 -6.21
N LEU A 100 5.91 6.42 -7.28
CA LEU A 100 6.66 7.66 -7.45
C LEU A 100 5.74 8.87 -7.45
N ALA A 101 4.65 8.84 -8.21
CA ALA A 101 3.69 9.94 -8.25
C ALA A 101 3.11 10.22 -6.87
N MET A 102 2.68 9.19 -6.13
CA MET A 102 2.10 9.43 -4.81
C MET A 102 3.15 9.88 -3.80
N ARG A 103 4.33 9.28 -3.75
CA ARG A 103 5.35 9.68 -2.77
C ARG A 103 5.96 11.05 -3.04
N LEU A 104 6.04 11.47 -4.31
CA LEU A 104 6.62 12.76 -4.66
C LEU A 104 5.58 13.88 -4.71
N LEU A 105 4.34 13.60 -5.10
CA LEU A 105 3.31 14.63 -5.26
C LEU A 105 2.43 14.80 -4.02
N LEU A 106 2.25 13.74 -3.22
CA LEU A 106 1.33 13.80 -2.09
C LEU A 106 1.83 14.68 -0.95
N PRO A 107 3.11 14.65 -0.54
CA PRO A 107 3.58 15.52 0.52
C PRO A 107 3.41 17.01 0.17
N PRO A 108 3.80 17.50 -1.03
CA PRO A 108 3.49 18.86 -1.45
C PRO A 108 1.99 19.16 -1.53
N ALA A 109 1.16 18.23 -2.01
CA ALA A 109 -0.28 18.44 -2.05
C ALA A 109 -0.90 18.55 -0.64
N ALA A 110 -0.39 17.79 0.33
CA ALA A 110 -0.83 17.86 1.71
C ALA A 110 -0.45 19.20 2.35
N VAL A 111 0.79 19.65 2.11
CA VAL A 111 1.25 20.97 2.55
C VAL A 111 0.38 22.06 1.94
N ALA A 112 0.17 22.04 0.62
CA ALA A 112 -0.69 23.01 -0.09
C ALA A 112 -2.08 23.16 0.54
N VAL A 113 -2.72 22.04 0.89
CA VAL A 113 -4.05 22.05 1.53
C VAL A 113 -3.98 22.57 2.97
N SER A 114 -2.97 22.15 3.74
CA SER A 114 -2.87 22.49 5.17
C SER A 114 -2.38 23.91 5.45
N ALA A 115 -1.42 24.40 4.66
CA ALA A 115 -0.86 25.74 4.72
C ALA A 115 -1.64 26.75 3.86
N ALA A 116 -2.68 26.28 3.14
CA ALA A 116 -3.50 27.08 2.24
C ALA A 116 -2.68 27.85 1.17
N GLU A 117 -1.63 27.21 0.67
CA GLU A 117 -0.76 27.73 -0.38
C GLU A 117 -1.01 27.01 -1.72
N SER A 118 -0.44 27.54 -2.81
CA SER A 118 -0.62 26.90 -4.12
C SER A 118 0.18 25.58 -4.21
N PRO A 119 -0.29 24.56 -4.95
CA PRO A 119 0.45 23.31 -5.13
C PRO A 119 1.83 23.48 -5.76
N VAL A 120 2.00 24.54 -6.55
CA VAL A 120 3.29 24.86 -7.16
C VAL A 120 4.23 25.41 -6.11
N ASP A 121 3.75 26.30 -5.24
CA ASP A 121 4.55 26.88 -4.16
C ASP A 121 5.02 25.78 -3.19
N ALA A 122 4.12 24.89 -2.78
CA ALA A 122 4.46 23.74 -1.94
C ALA A 122 5.52 22.82 -2.57
N ALA A 123 5.43 22.61 -3.89
CA ALA A 123 6.42 21.83 -4.62
C ALA A 123 7.77 22.56 -4.72
N THR A 124 7.76 23.89 -4.90
CA THR A 124 8.98 24.68 -4.88
C THR A 124 9.61 24.74 -3.49
N GLU A 125 8.80 24.82 -2.44
CA GLU A 125 9.23 24.79 -1.04
C GLU A 125 9.96 23.48 -0.73
N ALA A 126 9.41 22.34 -1.18
CA ALA A 126 10.04 21.03 -1.03
C ALA A 126 11.44 20.94 -1.66
N LEU A 127 11.70 21.70 -2.74
CA LEU A 127 12.98 21.68 -3.46
C LEU A 127 13.97 22.74 -2.96
N VAL A 128 13.48 23.94 -2.65
CA VAL A 128 14.29 25.13 -2.38
C VAL A 128 14.42 25.40 -0.88
N GLN A 129 13.41 25.04 -0.09
CA GLN A 129 13.34 25.31 1.36
C GLN A 129 12.92 24.05 2.14
N PRO A 130 13.70 22.96 2.06
CA PRO A 130 13.28 21.66 2.59
C PRO A 130 13.10 21.63 4.12
N ALA A 131 13.69 22.58 4.85
CA ALA A 131 13.47 22.76 6.28
C ALA A 131 12.08 23.32 6.59
N LEU A 132 11.67 24.36 5.88
CA LEU A 132 10.33 24.95 6.00
C LEU A 132 9.26 23.94 5.56
N PHE A 133 9.53 23.24 4.47
CA PHE A 133 8.68 22.15 3.99
C PHE A 133 8.48 21.06 5.03
N ALA A 134 9.55 20.65 5.73
CA ALA A 134 9.46 19.65 6.79
C ALA A 134 8.62 20.13 7.98
N GLU A 135 8.68 21.41 8.31
CA GLU A 135 7.84 22.02 9.36
C GLU A 135 6.37 22.03 8.96
N HIS A 136 6.04 22.55 7.79
CA HIS A 136 4.65 22.59 7.29
C HIS A 136 4.07 21.19 7.11
N LEU A 137 4.87 20.24 6.59
CA LEU A 137 4.46 18.85 6.47
C LEU A 137 4.25 18.18 7.84
N GLY A 138 5.07 18.55 8.83
CA GLY A 138 4.89 18.16 10.23
C GLY A 138 3.55 18.64 10.79
N ALA A 139 3.17 19.88 10.51
CA ALA A 139 1.89 20.46 10.91
C ALA A 139 0.69 19.80 10.21
N ALA A 140 0.85 19.34 8.96
CA ALA A 140 -0.19 18.61 8.22
C ALA A 140 -0.43 17.18 8.74
N ARG A 141 0.57 16.59 9.43
CA ARG A 141 0.60 15.17 9.81
C ARG A 141 -0.61 14.71 10.62
N PRO A 142 -1.09 15.41 11.67
CA PRO A 142 -2.23 14.95 12.46
C PRO A 142 -3.51 14.82 11.61
N GLY A 143 -3.73 15.75 10.68
CA GLY A 143 -4.85 15.69 9.74
C GLY A 143 -4.76 14.48 8.82
N LEU A 144 -3.59 14.26 8.20
CA LEU A 144 -3.37 13.10 7.32
C LEU A 144 -3.57 11.77 8.04
N ALA A 145 -3.04 11.63 9.25
CA ALA A 145 -3.18 10.43 10.06
C ALA A 145 -4.64 10.17 10.46
N ALA A 146 -5.39 11.19 10.87
CA ALA A 146 -6.80 11.07 11.24
C ALA A 146 -7.69 10.69 10.04
N PHE A 147 -7.48 11.35 8.89
CA PHE A 147 -8.14 11.04 7.63
C PHE A 147 -7.89 9.59 7.21
N GLY A 148 -6.61 9.20 7.16
CA GLY A 148 -6.18 7.88 6.75
C GLY A 148 -6.73 6.79 7.66
N ALA A 149 -6.64 6.97 8.99
CA ALA A 149 -7.13 6.01 9.96
C ALA A 149 -8.63 5.72 9.82
N ALA A 150 -9.45 6.77 9.75
CA ALA A 150 -10.89 6.64 9.62
C ALA A 150 -11.29 5.97 8.29
N PHE A 151 -10.67 6.37 7.18
CA PHE A 151 -10.93 5.78 5.88
C PHE A 151 -10.53 4.29 5.84
N ILE A 152 -9.31 3.96 6.26
CA ILE A 152 -8.78 2.59 6.21
C ILE A 152 -9.56 1.69 7.17
N TRP A 153 -9.91 2.20 8.35
CA TRP A 153 -10.75 1.47 9.29
C TRP A 153 -12.08 1.08 8.65
N LEU A 154 -12.73 1.94 7.86
CA LEU A 154 -13.96 1.60 7.16
C LEU A 154 -13.76 0.49 6.11
N VAL A 155 -12.64 0.52 5.38
CA VAL A 155 -12.28 -0.57 4.44
C VAL A 155 -12.09 -1.89 5.19
N PHE A 156 -11.40 -1.86 6.33
CA PHE A 156 -11.19 -3.03 7.18
C PHE A 156 -12.48 -3.51 7.85
N ALA A 157 -13.28 -2.61 8.41
CA ALA A 157 -14.53 -2.94 9.10
C ALA A 157 -15.58 -3.52 8.15
N GLU A 158 -15.63 -3.04 6.90
CA GLU A 158 -16.44 -3.66 5.84
C GLU A 158 -15.94 -5.07 5.51
N TYR A 159 -14.62 -5.31 5.56
CA TYR A 159 -14.06 -6.66 5.47
C TYR A 159 -14.46 -7.52 6.69
N LEU A 160 -14.33 -6.99 7.90
CA LEU A 160 -14.42 -7.69 9.19
C LEU A 160 -15.86 -8.11 9.51
N PHE A 161 -16.82 -7.20 9.34
CA PHE A 161 -18.22 -7.45 9.68
C PHE A 161 -19.00 -8.13 8.54
N ASN A 162 -18.36 -8.56 7.45
CA ASN A 162 -19.08 -9.08 6.30
C ASN A 162 -19.70 -10.47 6.55
N ILE A 163 -21.04 -10.53 6.55
CA ILE A 163 -21.85 -11.73 6.77
C ILE A 163 -21.65 -12.80 5.68
N ASP A 164 -21.32 -12.40 4.44
CA ASP A 164 -21.06 -13.32 3.32
C ASP A 164 -19.79 -14.18 3.56
N ARG A 165 -19.03 -13.89 4.61
CA ARG A 165 -17.86 -14.69 5.04
C ARG A 165 -18.18 -15.72 6.11
N ALA A 166 -19.30 -15.58 6.83
CA ALA A 166 -19.71 -16.53 7.86
C ALA A 166 -19.73 -18.00 7.38
N PRO A 167 -20.02 -18.31 6.10
CA PRO A 167 -19.97 -19.68 5.58
C PRO A 167 -18.57 -20.20 5.23
N ARG A 168 -17.48 -19.41 5.35
CA ARG A 168 -16.15 -19.89 4.95
C ARG A 168 -15.71 -21.04 5.88
N PRO A 169 -15.32 -22.21 5.35
CA PRO A 169 -15.03 -23.39 6.16
C PRO A 169 -13.84 -23.20 7.12
N HIS A 170 -12.97 -22.19 6.88
CA HIS A 170 -11.79 -21.90 7.71
C HIS A 170 -11.49 -20.39 7.78
N PRO A 171 -12.08 -19.63 8.72
CA PRO A 171 -11.65 -18.27 9.05
C PRO A 171 -10.19 -18.28 9.51
N TRP A 172 -9.42 -17.23 9.25
CA TRP A 172 -7.99 -17.21 9.59
C TRP A 172 -7.77 -17.11 11.11
N LEU A 173 -8.55 -16.27 11.79
CA LEU A 173 -8.54 -16.14 13.26
C LEU A 173 -9.61 -17.02 13.95
N GLY A 174 -10.19 -17.99 13.22
CA GLY A 174 -11.12 -18.96 13.75
C GLY A 174 -12.42 -18.34 14.30
N ARG A 175 -12.74 -18.62 15.58
CA ARG A 175 -14.04 -18.31 16.20
C ARG A 175 -14.29 -16.81 16.39
N LEU A 176 -13.26 -16.01 16.65
CA LEU A 176 -13.38 -14.57 16.85
C LEU A 176 -13.79 -13.87 15.55
N GLU A 177 -13.14 -14.22 14.44
CA GLU A 177 -13.50 -13.72 13.10
C GLU A 177 -14.92 -14.16 12.70
N ALA A 178 -15.29 -15.42 13.00
CA ALA A 178 -16.63 -15.92 12.72
C ALA A 178 -17.72 -15.22 13.55
N ALA A 179 -17.41 -14.80 14.79
CA ALA A 179 -18.34 -14.03 15.62
C ALA A 179 -18.50 -12.59 15.10
N ALA A 180 -17.39 -11.91 14.79
CA ALA A 180 -17.41 -10.57 14.21
C ALA A 180 -18.15 -10.52 12.86
N ALA A 181 -18.10 -11.58 12.07
CA ALA A 181 -18.82 -11.67 10.80
C ALA A 181 -20.34 -11.89 10.95
N ARG A 182 -20.85 -12.30 12.12
CA ARG A 182 -22.28 -12.59 12.37
C ARG A 182 -23.07 -11.35 12.81
N VAL A 183 -22.75 -10.19 12.26
CA VAL A 183 -23.45 -8.93 12.59
C VAL A 183 -24.59 -8.72 11.60
N THR A 184 -25.81 -8.51 12.09
CA THR A 184 -27.03 -8.32 11.27
C THR A 184 -26.99 -7.03 10.43
N ARG A 185 -26.36 -5.97 10.94
CA ARG A 185 -26.19 -4.68 10.25
C ARG A 185 -24.72 -4.28 10.13
N PRO A 186 -23.94 -4.96 9.29
CA PRO A 186 -22.48 -4.82 9.28
C PRO A 186 -22.02 -3.42 8.84
N ARG A 187 -22.82 -2.74 8.00
CA ARG A 187 -22.54 -1.37 7.56
C ARG A 187 -22.69 -0.35 8.68
N VAL A 188 -23.72 -0.51 9.52
CA VAL A 188 -23.98 0.40 10.64
C VAL A 188 -22.87 0.23 11.69
N LEU A 189 -22.45 -1.01 11.95
CA LEU A 189 -21.36 -1.27 12.88
C LEU A 189 -20.00 -0.76 12.35
N ALA A 190 -19.73 -0.95 11.05
CA ALA A 190 -18.53 -0.39 10.43
C ALA A 190 -18.46 1.14 10.55
N LEU A 191 -19.57 1.82 10.23
CA LEU A 191 -19.65 3.28 10.36
C LEU A 191 -19.57 3.73 11.82
N GLY A 192 -20.32 3.07 12.72
CA GLY A 192 -20.34 3.40 14.14
C GLY A 192 -18.96 3.25 14.79
N THR A 193 -18.22 2.18 14.49
CA THR A 193 -16.86 2.00 15.00
C THR A 193 -15.87 3.01 14.41
N ALA A 194 -16.01 3.40 13.14
CA ALA A 194 -15.18 4.44 12.53
C ALA A 194 -15.42 5.81 13.18
N VAL A 195 -16.69 6.19 13.37
CA VAL A 195 -17.07 7.46 14.01
C VAL A 195 -16.65 7.46 15.48
N ALA A 196 -16.86 6.36 16.21
CA ALA A 196 -16.42 6.24 17.60
C ALA A 196 -14.90 6.34 17.73
N GLY A 197 -14.14 5.66 16.86
CA GLY A 197 -12.68 5.75 16.83
C GLY A 197 -12.20 7.17 16.51
N ALA A 198 -12.76 7.82 15.48
CA ALA A 198 -12.43 9.20 15.15
C ALA A 198 -12.75 10.16 16.30
N ALA A 199 -13.94 10.07 16.90
CA ALA A 199 -14.35 10.90 18.03
C ALA A 199 -13.46 10.69 19.27
N LEU A 200 -13.13 9.44 19.58
CA LEU A 200 -12.21 9.11 20.66
C LEU A 200 -10.84 9.75 20.42
N MET A 201 -10.27 9.60 19.23
CA MET A 201 -8.97 10.18 18.93
C MET A 201 -8.98 11.71 18.94
N THR A 202 -10.05 12.34 18.43
CA THR A 202 -10.25 13.79 18.56
C THR A 202 -10.27 14.25 20.02
N ALA A 203 -10.83 13.45 20.94
CA ALA A 203 -10.85 13.78 22.35
C ALA A 203 -9.48 13.60 23.03
N LEU A 204 -8.72 12.59 22.62
CA LEU A 204 -7.42 12.23 23.21
C LEU A 204 -6.25 13.11 22.73
N VAL A 205 -6.38 13.73 21.56
CA VAL A 205 -5.34 14.58 20.97
C VAL A 205 -5.18 15.93 21.71
N PRO A 206 -3.98 16.57 21.64
CA PRO A 206 -3.76 17.91 22.17
C PRO A 206 -4.79 18.93 21.66
N ALA A 207 -5.13 19.92 22.49
CA ALA A 207 -6.19 20.89 22.20
C ALA A 207 -6.04 21.57 20.83
N ASN A 208 -4.80 21.85 20.41
CA ASN A 208 -4.48 22.53 19.17
C ASN A 208 -4.84 21.71 17.92
N ASP A 209 -4.77 20.38 17.98
CA ASP A 209 -5.01 19.53 16.80
C ASP A 209 -6.44 18.96 16.77
N ARG A 210 -7.27 19.17 17.79
CA ARG A 210 -8.61 18.57 17.90
C ARG A 210 -9.50 18.90 16.71
N VAL A 211 -9.51 20.17 16.29
CA VAL A 211 -10.32 20.60 15.13
C VAL A 211 -9.81 19.92 13.87
N THR A 212 -8.50 19.97 13.62
CA THR A 212 -7.85 19.34 12.46
C THR A 212 -8.13 17.84 12.39
N VAL A 213 -7.94 17.13 13.49
CA VAL A 213 -8.17 15.67 13.59
C VAL A 213 -9.65 15.32 13.43
N GLY A 214 -10.55 16.07 14.08
CA GLY A 214 -12.00 15.85 13.97
C GLY A 214 -12.51 16.06 12.55
N VAL A 215 -12.16 17.20 11.92
CA VAL A 215 -12.54 17.51 10.54
C VAL A 215 -11.94 16.49 9.57
N ALA A 216 -10.64 16.19 9.68
CA ALA A 216 -9.98 15.24 8.81
C ALA A 216 -10.57 13.82 8.95
N GLY A 217 -10.92 13.39 10.17
CA GLY A 217 -11.63 12.13 10.42
C GLY A 217 -12.99 12.09 9.71
N ILE A 218 -13.80 13.15 9.80
CA ILE A 218 -15.08 13.26 9.08
C ILE A 218 -14.86 13.22 7.56
N VAL A 219 -13.85 13.93 7.05
CA VAL A 219 -13.49 13.92 5.62
C VAL A 219 -13.06 12.52 5.17
N GLY A 220 -12.34 11.77 6.02
CA GLY A 220 -11.96 10.37 5.77
C GLY A 220 -13.18 9.46 5.63
N VAL A 221 -14.11 9.55 6.59
CA VAL A 221 -15.39 8.81 6.55
C VAL A 221 -16.20 9.19 5.30
N SER A 222 -16.32 10.49 5.03
CA SER A 222 -17.09 11.03 3.91
C SER A 222 -16.52 10.58 2.57
N THR A 223 -15.20 10.63 2.40
CA THR A 223 -14.51 10.18 1.19
C THR A 223 -14.75 8.68 0.95
N TYR A 224 -14.70 7.84 1.98
CA TYR A 224 -15.04 6.41 1.85
C TYR A 224 -16.50 6.20 1.40
N LEU A 225 -17.45 6.92 2.01
CA LEU A 225 -18.86 6.80 1.67
C LEU A 225 -19.14 7.30 0.24
N PHE A 226 -18.53 8.41 -0.16
CA PHE A 226 -18.59 8.96 -1.51
C PHE A 226 -18.06 7.95 -2.53
N MET A 227 -16.87 7.41 -2.29
CA MET A 227 -16.23 6.39 -3.12
C MET A 227 -17.13 5.16 -3.31
N ARG A 228 -17.80 4.74 -2.23
CA ARG A 228 -18.76 3.64 -2.27
C ARG A 228 -20.06 4.01 -3.00
N ALA A 229 -20.53 5.24 -2.87
CA ALA A 229 -21.72 5.72 -3.58
C ALA A 229 -21.47 5.75 -5.09
N VAL A 230 -20.34 6.31 -5.54
CA VAL A 230 -19.90 6.30 -6.94
C VAL A 230 -19.83 4.86 -7.47
N GLY A 231 -19.20 3.95 -6.71
CA GLY A 231 -19.11 2.55 -7.07
C GLY A 231 -20.46 1.80 -7.12
N ARG A 232 -21.50 2.27 -6.44
CA ARG A 232 -22.86 1.72 -6.53
C ARG A 232 -23.63 2.31 -7.70
N LEU A 233 -23.51 3.61 -7.94
CA LEU A 233 -24.18 4.30 -9.04
C LEU A 233 -23.69 3.77 -10.39
N ALA A 234 -22.39 3.47 -10.49
CA ALA A 234 -21.81 2.93 -11.71
C ALA A 234 -22.24 1.47 -12.02
N LEU A 235 -22.81 0.74 -11.05
CA LEU A 235 -23.40 -0.60 -11.27
C LEU A 235 -24.85 -0.57 -11.79
N ARG A 236 -25.51 0.58 -11.78
CA ARG A 236 -26.97 0.70 -12.05
C ARG A 236 -27.31 0.97 -13.52
N GLY A 237 -26.44 0.66 -14.48
CA GLY A 237 -26.77 0.86 -15.90
C GLY A 237 -26.23 -0.23 -16.82
N ASP A 238 -27.01 -0.59 -17.83
CA ASP A 238 -26.83 -1.75 -18.71
C ASP A 238 -25.80 -1.57 -19.85
N ALA A 239 -25.00 -0.49 -19.83
CA ALA A 239 -24.06 -0.24 -20.91
C ALA A 239 -22.75 -1.05 -20.74
N ALA A 240 -22.48 -1.97 -21.66
CA ALA A 240 -21.30 -2.84 -21.66
C ALA A 240 -19.95 -2.08 -21.60
N TRP A 241 -19.87 -0.88 -22.18
CA TRP A 241 -18.67 -0.03 -22.09
C TRP A 241 -18.46 0.54 -20.69
N ARG A 242 -19.53 0.80 -19.93
CA ARG A 242 -19.44 1.22 -18.52
C ARG A 242 -18.94 0.10 -17.64
N LEU A 243 -19.13 -1.17 -17.98
CA LEU A 243 -18.62 -2.31 -17.20
C LEU A 243 -17.08 -2.43 -17.29
N HIS A 244 -16.50 -2.14 -18.45
CA HIS A 244 -15.04 -2.08 -18.64
C HIS A 244 -14.41 -0.83 -18.01
N VAL A 245 -15.07 0.32 -18.15
CA VAL A 245 -14.69 1.53 -17.42
C VAL A 245 -14.87 1.34 -15.92
N TYR A 246 -15.89 0.60 -15.45
CA TYR A 246 -16.16 0.30 -14.03
C TYR A 246 -15.14 -0.65 -13.41
N ALA A 247 -14.87 -1.78 -14.08
CA ALA A 247 -13.86 -2.74 -13.61
C ALA A 247 -12.44 -2.17 -13.72
N GLY A 248 -12.22 -1.18 -14.58
CA GLY A 248 -10.99 -0.38 -14.62
C GLY A 248 -10.99 0.66 -13.50
N THR A 249 -11.90 1.64 -13.52
CA THR A 249 -11.94 2.78 -12.61
C THR A 249 -12.27 2.43 -11.16
N VAL A 250 -13.21 1.55 -10.84
CA VAL A 250 -13.54 1.27 -9.42
C VAL A 250 -12.49 0.38 -8.77
N VAL A 251 -11.92 -0.55 -9.53
CA VAL A 251 -10.80 -1.39 -9.08
C VAL A 251 -9.55 -0.52 -9.00
N PHE A 252 -9.22 0.24 -10.05
CA PHE A 252 -8.11 1.19 -10.04
C PHE A 252 -8.27 2.24 -8.96
N GLN A 253 -9.44 2.82 -8.73
CA GLN A 253 -9.66 3.84 -7.71
C GLN A 253 -9.65 3.21 -6.32
N ARG A 254 -10.23 2.03 -6.08
CA ARG A 254 -10.08 1.34 -4.77
C ARG A 254 -8.64 0.90 -4.51
N GLY A 255 -7.95 0.44 -5.55
CA GLY A 255 -6.55 0.05 -5.52
C GLY A 255 -5.65 1.26 -5.28
N LEU A 256 -5.81 2.31 -6.08
CA LEU A 256 -5.13 3.60 -5.99
C LEU A 256 -5.41 4.27 -4.65
N THR A 257 -6.62 4.20 -4.10
CA THR A 257 -6.91 4.75 -2.77
C THR A 257 -6.24 3.92 -1.68
N VAL A 258 -6.36 2.59 -1.69
CA VAL A 258 -5.65 1.73 -0.71
C VAL A 258 -4.14 1.90 -0.84
N PHE A 259 -3.64 2.02 -2.06
CA PHE A 259 -2.25 2.28 -2.41
C PHE A 259 -1.78 3.65 -1.92
N MET A 260 -2.46 4.74 -2.30
CA MET A 260 -2.24 6.09 -1.80
C MET A 260 -2.21 6.11 -0.28
N LEU A 261 -3.13 5.39 0.36
CA LEU A 261 -3.19 5.30 1.81
C LEU A 261 -1.97 4.59 2.37
N PHE A 262 -1.55 3.44 1.81
CA PHE A 262 -0.29 2.78 2.20
C PHE A 262 0.94 3.65 1.98
N GLU A 263 0.97 4.47 0.93
CA GLU A 263 2.08 5.38 0.66
C GLU A 263 2.04 6.64 1.55
N ILE A 264 0.85 7.16 1.90
CA ILE A 264 0.67 8.20 2.93
C ILE A 264 1.17 7.68 4.27
N LEU A 265 0.78 6.45 4.61
CA LEU A 265 1.18 5.75 5.82
C LEU A 265 2.70 5.64 5.90
N ASP A 266 3.33 5.12 4.84
CA ASP A 266 4.79 5.04 4.77
C ASP A 266 5.46 6.40 4.84
N GLY A 267 4.93 7.42 4.16
CA GLY A 267 5.43 8.79 4.23
C GLY A 267 5.40 9.35 5.65
N VAL A 268 4.25 9.26 6.33
CA VAL A 268 4.07 9.75 7.72
C VAL A 268 5.04 9.09 8.69
N TYR A 269 5.34 7.80 8.49
CA TYR A 269 6.22 7.05 9.37
C TYR A 269 7.71 7.19 9.04
N THR A 270 8.08 7.24 7.75
CA THR A 270 9.46 7.48 7.32
C THR A 270 9.96 8.86 7.78
N LEU A 271 9.09 9.88 7.76
CA LEU A 271 9.39 11.23 8.27
C LEU A 271 9.69 11.25 9.77
N SER A 272 9.14 10.31 10.55
CA SER A 272 9.34 10.26 12.01
C SER A 272 10.65 9.60 12.46
N THR A 273 11.37 8.96 11.53
CA THR A 273 12.61 8.20 11.84
C THR A 273 13.89 8.95 11.49
N THR A 274 13.82 10.18 10.97
CA THR A 274 14.96 10.82 10.32
C THR A 274 15.58 11.92 11.18
N ASN A 275 16.17 11.52 12.31
CA ASN A 275 17.30 12.24 12.89
C ASN A 275 18.59 11.55 12.44
N THR A 276 18.87 11.59 11.14
CA THR A 276 20.06 10.94 10.54
C THR A 276 21.31 11.80 10.62
N GLY A 277 21.20 13.04 11.12
CA GLY A 277 22.31 14.01 11.13
C GLY A 277 22.68 14.58 9.76
N LEU A 278 21.89 14.26 8.72
CA LEU A 278 22.08 14.73 7.35
C LEU A 278 21.39 16.09 7.13
N ALA A 279 21.88 16.87 6.17
CA ALA A 279 21.18 18.07 5.73
C ALA A 279 19.85 17.70 5.06
N TYR A 280 18.82 18.55 5.17
CA TYR A 280 17.48 18.27 4.65
C TYR A 280 17.46 17.89 3.16
N LEU A 281 18.30 18.53 2.33
CA LEU A 281 18.41 18.21 0.91
C LEU A 281 18.99 16.81 0.66
N GLU A 282 19.98 16.39 1.46
CA GLU A 282 20.57 15.05 1.38
C GLU A 282 19.55 14.00 1.82
N GLN A 283 18.78 14.27 2.87
CA GLN A 283 17.69 13.41 3.32
C GLN A 283 16.64 13.23 2.21
N ALA A 284 16.22 14.32 1.57
CA ALA A 284 15.27 14.29 0.46
C ALA A 284 15.80 13.49 -0.73
N ALA A 285 17.08 13.67 -1.09
CA ALA A 285 17.70 12.91 -2.17
C ALA A 285 17.78 11.40 -1.85
N VAL A 286 18.24 11.05 -0.65
CA VAL A 286 18.30 9.65 -0.18
C VAL A 286 16.92 9.01 -0.15
N ALA A 287 15.92 9.74 0.35
CA ALA A 287 14.52 9.28 0.37
C ALA A 287 14.02 9.03 -1.05
N ALA A 288 14.21 9.97 -1.99
CA ALA A 288 13.77 9.82 -3.39
C ALA A 288 14.39 8.59 -4.06
N VAL A 289 15.68 8.33 -3.84
CA VAL A 289 16.37 7.13 -4.38
C VAL A 289 15.80 5.86 -3.77
N GLY A 290 15.68 5.79 -2.44
CA GLY A 290 15.17 4.59 -1.78
C GLY A 290 13.70 4.31 -2.11
N VAL A 291 12.88 5.36 -2.25
CA VAL A 291 11.51 5.29 -2.79
C VAL A 291 11.47 4.70 -4.19
N GLY A 292 12.35 5.14 -5.09
CA GLY A 292 12.43 4.59 -6.44
C GLY A 292 12.80 3.12 -6.46
N ILE A 293 13.74 2.71 -5.61
CA ILE A 293 14.12 1.29 -5.44
C ILE A 293 12.95 0.48 -4.86
N GLY A 294 12.28 1.01 -3.82
CA GLY A 294 11.10 0.43 -3.19
C GLY A 294 9.96 0.20 -4.18
N ALA A 295 9.65 1.20 -5.02
CA ALA A 295 8.65 1.11 -6.06
C ALA A 295 8.90 -0.07 -7.02
N VAL A 296 10.16 -0.28 -7.40
CA VAL A 296 10.56 -1.41 -8.24
C VAL A 296 10.42 -2.74 -7.48
N TYR A 297 10.79 -2.80 -6.20
CA TYR A 297 10.53 -3.97 -5.36
C TYR A 297 9.05 -4.32 -5.30
N LEU A 298 8.19 -3.36 -4.98
CA LEU A 298 6.74 -3.55 -4.89
C LEU A 298 6.18 -4.08 -6.22
N ALA A 299 6.56 -3.50 -7.36
CA ALA A 299 6.10 -3.95 -8.67
C ALA A 299 6.51 -5.40 -8.96
N ARG A 300 7.77 -5.76 -8.67
CA ARG A 300 8.30 -7.11 -8.89
C ARG A 300 7.69 -8.14 -7.95
N LEU A 301 7.49 -7.81 -6.67
CA LEU A 301 6.82 -8.67 -5.70
C LEU A 301 5.36 -8.90 -6.08
N THR A 302 4.65 -7.82 -6.43
CA THR A 302 3.24 -7.87 -6.87
C THR A 302 3.09 -8.75 -8.10
N SER A 303 3.97 -8.60 -9.09
CA SER A 303 3.96 -9.42 -10.31
C SER A 303 4.17 -10.91 -10.04
N ARG A 304 4.93 -11.29 -9.01
CA ARG A 304 5.10 -12.70 -8.61
C ARG A 304 3.87 -13.30 -7.95
N ILE A 305 3.14 -12.49 -7.18
CA ILE A 305 1.91 -12.90 -6.50
C ILE A 305 0.75 -12.92 -7.50
N ASP A 306 0.82 -12.08 -8.54
CA ASP A 306 -0.15 -12.01 -9.65
C ASP A 306 -0.08 -13.25 -10.55
N SER A 307 -0.75 -14.29 -10.07
CA SER A 307 -1.43 -15.21 -10.94
C SER A 307 -2.78 -15.49 -10.29
N THR A 308 -3.85 -15.49 -11.07
CA THR A 308 -5.18 -15.96 -10.64
C THR A 308 -5.12 -17.31 -9.90
N LYS A 309 -4.12 -18.15 -10.22
CA LYS A 309 -3.80 -19.39 -9.50
C LYS A 309 -2.97 -19.19 -8.22
N GLY A 310 -2.10 -18.18 -8.11
CA GLY A 310 -1.22 -17.92 -6.96
C GLY A 310 -1.99 -17.44 -5.73
N LEU A 311 -2.86 -16.45 -5.90
CA LEU A 311 -3.73 -15.94 -4.84
C LEU A 311 -4.80 -16.95 -4.40
N ALA A 312 -5.42 -17.67 -5.35
CA ALA A 312 -6.36 -18.74 -5.03
C ALA A 312 -5.70 -19.88 -4.23
N ARG A 313 -4.39 -20.10 -4.46
CA ARG A 313 -3.58 -21.08 -3.76
C ARG A 313 -3.11 -20.62 -2.37
N LEU A 314 -3.33 -19.37 -1.98
CA LEU A 314 -2.93 -18.81 -0.69
C LEU A 314 -4.17 -18.31 0.07
N ARG A 315 -4.93 -19.29 0.59
CA ARG A 315 -6.27 -19.12 1.19
C ARG A 315 -6.36 -17.98 2.22
N HIS A 316 -5.36 -17.85 3.09
CA HIS A 316 -5.38 -16.87 4.20
C HIS A 316 -4.77 -15.52 3.83
N LEU A 317 -4.11 -15.39 2.67
CA LEU A 317 -3.38 -14.18 2.31
C LEU A 317 -4.30 -12.97 2.12
N LYS A 318 -5.49 -13.18 1.53
CA LYS A 318 -6.53 -12.13 1.43
C LYS A 318 -7.06 -11.69 2.79
N ALA A 319 -7.04 -12.58 3.79
CA ALA A 319 -7.43 -12.25 5.14
C ALA A 319 -6.34 -11.46 5.85
N GLY A 320 -5.09 -11.97 5.81
CA GLY A 320 -3.92 -11.26 6.34
C GLY A 320 -3.83 -9.83 5.83
N ALA A 321 -3.96 -9.61 4.52
CA ALA A 321 -3.94 -8.28 3.92
C ALA A 321 -4.99 -7.31 4.50
N ALA A 322 -6.18 -7.80 4.86
CA ALA A 322 -7.18 -6.95 5.49
C ALA A 322 -6.88 -6.69 6.97
N TYR A 323 -6.33 -7.67 7.69
CA TYR A 323 -5.90 -7.46 9.07
C TYR A 323 -4.73 -6.48 9.16
N VAL A 324 -3.84 -6.45 8.15
CA VAL A 324 -2.82 -5.39 8.02
C VAL A 324 -3.49 -4.02 7.96
N LEU A 325 -4.50 -3.83 7.09
CA LEU A 325 -5.24 -2.56 7.01
C LEU A 325 -5.86 -2.18 8.37
N GLY A 326 -6.45 -3.14 9.08
CA GLY A 326 -7.04 -2.91 10.40
C GLY A 326 -6.02 -2.46 11.44
N VAL A 327 -4.90 -3.18 11.55
CA VAL A 327 -3.80 -2.83 12.48
C VAL A 327 -3.21 -1.47 12.11
N LEU A 328 -3.03 -1.20 10.82
CA LEU A 328 -2.44 0.04 10.35
C LEU A 328 -3.34 1.26 10.62
N ALA A 329 -4.66 1.11 10.50
CA ALA A 329 -5.61 2.15 10.91
C ALA A 329 -5.53 2.43 12.41
N VAL A 330 -5.41 1.39 13.24
CA VAL A 330 -5.24 1.54 14.70
C VAL A 330 -3.91 2.20 15.03
N LEU A 331 -2.82 1.81 14.37
CA LEU A 331 -1.50 2.43 14.56
C LEU A 331 -1.52 3.89 14.14
N LEU A 332 -2.21 4.28 13.06
CA LEU A 332 -2.37 5.69 12.71
C LEU A 332 -3.10 6.48 13.79
N TRP A 333 -4.22 5.96 14.29
CA TRP A 333 -4.94 6.60 15.39
C TRP A 333 -4.03 6.73 16.61
N ALA A 334 -3.37 5.66 17.04
CA ALA A 334 -2.44 5.70 18.15
C ALA A 334 -1.28 6.69 17.91
N SER A 335 -0.83 6.86 16.66
CA SER A 335 0.23 7.80 16.27
C SER A 335 -0.11 9.27 16.52
N LEU A 336 -1.40 9.60 16.65
CA LEU A 336 -1.88 10.95 16.99
C LEU A 336 -1.60 11.33 18.44
N VAL A 337 -1.41 10.35 19.32
CA VAL A 337 -1.21 10.57 20.77
C VAL A 337 0.19 10.17 21.19
N VAL A 338 0.73 9.10 20.61
CA VAL A 338 2.05 8.57 20.93
C VAL A 338 2.85 8.42 19.63
N PRO A 339 4.07 8.96 19.51
CA PRO A 339 4.87 8.77 18.31
C PRO A 339 5.18 7.28 18.11
N ILE A 340 4.72 6.72 16.99
CA ILE A 340 4.99 5.33 16.61
C ILE A 340 6.09 5.31 15.55
N PRO A 341 7.23 4.64 15.79
CA PRO A 341 8.27 4.49 14.79
C PRO A 341 7.81 3.67 13.59
N GLY A 342 8.20 4.07 12.38
CA GLY A 342 7.84 3.33 11.16
C GLY A 342 8.30 1.87 11.13
N ALA A 343 9.43 1.56 11.76
CA ALA A 343 9.91 0.19 11.87
C ALA A 343 8.91 -0.73 12.60
N VAL A 344 8.22 -0.22 13.63
CA VAL A 344 7.18 -0.99 14.35
C VAL A 344 6.01 -1.29 13.43
N VAL A 345 5.61 -0.30 12.64
CA VAL A 345 4.51 -0.42 11.68
C VAL A 345 4.82 -1.48 10.61
N GLY A 346 6.01 -1.40 10.00
CA GLY A 346 6.44 -2.38 9.01
C GLY A 346 6.61 -3.78 9.60
N TRP A 347 7.03 -3.89 10.86
CA TRP A 347 7.10 -5.18 11.55
C TRP A 347 5.72 -5.82 11.71
N TYR A 348 4.70 -5.07 12.12
CA TYR A 348 3.34 -5.60 12.25
C TYR A 348 2.78 -6.07 10.91
N GLY A 349 2.97 -5.28 9.85
CA GLY A 349 2.56 -5.66 8.50
C GLY A 349 3.22 -6.97 8.08
N THR A 350 4.57 -7.01 8.15
CA THR A 350 5.37 -8.17 7.75
C THR A 350 5.03 -9.41 8.58
N ALA A 351 4.80 -9.27 9.89
CA ALA A 351 4.43 -10.36 10.77
C ALA A 351 3.06 -10.94 10.40
N ILE A 352 2.06 -10.10 10.14
CA ILE A 352 0.70 -10.53 9.77
C ILE A 352 0.70 -11.21 8.40
N ILE A 353 1.37 -10.62 7.40
CA ILE A 353 1.46 -11.20 6.05
C ILE A 353 2.29 -12.47 6.06
N GLY A 354 3.41 -12.49 6.78
CA GLY A 354 4.23 -13.67 7.00
C GLY A 354 3.43 -14.81 7.66
N ALA A 355 2.66 -14.52 8.71
CA ALA A 355 1.79 -15.50 9.35
C ALA A 355 0.68 -16.00 8.40
N ALA A 356 0.07 -15.11 7.63
CA ALA A 356 -0.94 -15.47 6.62
C ALA A 356 -0.35 -16.35 5.50
N LEU A 357 0.91 -16.11 5.12
CA LEU A 357 1.64 -16.92 4.16
C LEU A 357 1.99 -18.30 4.74
N LEU A 358 2.58 -18.35 5.93
CA LEU A 358 2.97 -19.59 6.62
C LEU A 358 1.77 -20.51 6.85
N THR A 359 0.66 -19.97 7.34
CA THR A 359 -0.59 -20.73 7.54
C THR A 359 -1.19 -21.21 6.21
N SER A 360 -1.07 -20.43 5.14
CA SER A 360 -1.48 -20.85 3.79
C SER A 360 -0.60 -21.95 3.21
N LEU A 361 0.70 -22.01 3.57
CA LEU A 361 1.63 -23.04 3.11
C LEU A 361 1.50 -24.35 3.90
N ARG A 362 1.27 -24.29 5.22
CA ARG A 362 1.11 -25.48 6.08
C ARG A 362 -0.05 -26.40 5.67
N TRP A 363 -1.11 -25.84 5.09
CA TRP A 363 -2.25 -26.60 4.54
C TRP A 363 -1.90 -27.42 3.28
N ARG A 364 -0.71 -27.21 2.70
CA ARG A 364 -0.22 -27.97 1.55
C ARG A 364 0.52 -29.24 1.92
N ARG A 365 0.49 -29.70 3.18
CA ARG A 365 0.90 -31.07 3.49
C ARG A 365 0.07 -32.00 2.60
N PRO A 366 0.71 -32.80 1.73
CA PRO A 366 -0.01 -33.54 0.72
C PRO A 366 -0.92 -34.55 1.42
N ARG A 367 -2.23 -34.47 1.15
CA ARG A 367 -3.20 -35.57 1.34
C ARG A 367 -2.89 -36.76 0.41
N ARG A 368 -1.61 -37.10 0.20
CA ARG A 368 -1.16 -38.26 -0.58
C ARG A 368 -0.88 -39.50 0.30
N LEU A 369 -1.23 -39.46 1.58
CA LEU A 369 -1.02 -40.59 2.50
C LEU A 369 -2.31 -41.23 3.04
N LEU A 370 -3.48 -40.90 2.47
CA LEU A 370 -4.75 -41.57 2.79
C LEU A 370 -5.44 -42.16 1.54
N ALA A 371 -4.66 -42.39 0.49
CA ALA A 371 -5.07 -43.21 -0.64
C ALA A 371 -3.98 -44.27 -0.85
N ARG A 372 -3.93 -45.23 0.05
CA ARG A 372 -3.33 -46.55 -0.16
C ARG A 372 -4.28 -47.57 0.40
#